data_AF-A0A060C2E2-F1
#
_entry.id   AF-A0A060C2E2-F1
#
_cell.length_a   1.000
_cell.length_b   1.000
_cell.length_c   1.000
_cell.angle_alpha   90.00
_cell.angle_beta   90.00
_cell.angle_gamma   90.00
#
_symmetry.space_group_name_H-M   'P 1'
#
loop_
_entity.id
_entity.type
_entity.pdbx_description
1 polymer ?
#
loop_
_entity_poly.entity_id
_entity_poly.type
_entity_poly.pdbx_seq_one_letter_code
_entity_poly.pdbx_strand_id
1 'polypeptide(L)'
;QIGEPQPIAWLFPGDADPELVAKAEAFLGRVHKDGTLVRLKDRYFGHVRRLKQFDVVQFLERTRSLLPDFRTQFESAQARTGIDWRLIAALAYQESPVGPHGHQPHRGAGHDDADRGNGGPARRFQPARPEQSISAGARYLADIRDQLPER
;
A
#
# COMPACT_ATOMS: atom_id res chain seq x y z
N GLN A 1 26.58 3.93 15.50
CA GLN A 1 25.97 2.67 15.98
C GLN A 1 24.58 3.00 16.49
N ILE A 2 23.58 2.24 16.06
CA ILE A 2 22.22 2.32 16.64
C ILE A 2 22.25 1.36 17.84
N GLY A 3 21.84 1.82 19.03
CA GLY A 3 21.92 1.05 20.27
C GLY A 3 21.05 -0.21 20.28
N GLU A 4 21.16 -1.00 21.36
CA GLU A 4 20.40 -2.24 21.53
C GLU A 4 18.88 -2.02 21.48
N PRO A 5 18.10 -2.94 20.88
CA PRO A 5 16.65 -2.84 20.80
C PRO A 5 16.02 -2.64 22.20
N GLN A 6 15.27 -1.56 22.36
CA GLN A 6 14.54 -1.28 23.59
C GLN A 6 13.07 -1.73 23.48
N PRO A 7 12.48 -2.31 24.54
CA PRO A 7 11.06 -2.63 24.56
C PRO A 7 10.21 -1.36 24.56
N ILE A 8 9.09 -1.39 23.83
CA ILE A 8 8.07 -0.34 23.89
C ILE A 8 7.07 -0.73 24.98
N ALA A 9 6.84 0.18 25.94
CA ALA A 9 5.93 -0.03 27.06
C ALA A 9 4.92 1.11 27.18
N TRP A 10 3.79 0.84 27.83
CA TRP A 10 2.85 1.86 28.26
C TRP A 10 3.24 2.34 29.66
N LEU A 11 3.30 3.66 29.84
CA LEU A 11 3.61 4.29 31.11
C LEU A 11 2.32 4.76 31.78
N PHE A 12 2.22 4.53 33.08
CA PHE A 12 1.13 4.99 33.93
C PHE A 12 1.67 5.95 34.99
N PRO A 13 0.88 6.91 35.47
CA PRO A 13 1.21 7.68 36.68
C PRO A 13 1.52 6.76 37.87
N GLY A 14 2.38 7.22 38.79
CA GLY A 14 2.75 6.42 39.97
C GLY A 14 1.60 6.17 40.94
N ASP A 15 0.54 6.98 40.85
CA ASP A 15 -0.71 6.90 41.60
C ASP A 15 -1.88 6.34 40.76
N ALA A 16 -1.58 5.70 39.63
CA ALA A 16 -2.61 5.09 38.79
C ALA A 16 -3.40 4.03 39.55
N ASP A 17 -4.70 3.97 39.28
CA ASP A 17 -5.59 2.95 39.81
C ASP A 17 -5.05 1.54 39.50
N PRO A 18 -4.77 0.69 40.52
CA PRO A 18 -4.29 -0.67 40.32
C PRO A 18 -5.20 -1.50 39.41
N GLU A 19 -6.51 -1.24 39.40
CA GLU A 19 -7.45 -1.94 38.54
C GLU A 19 -7.24 -1.59 37.06
N LEU A 20 -6.92 -0.32 36.75
CA LEU A 20 -6.60 0.11 35.40
C LEU A 20 -5.32 -0.55 34.90
N VAL A 21 -4.28 -0.61 35.74
CA VAL A 21 -3.01 -1.25 35.40
C VAL A 21 -3.22 -2.73 35.12
N ALA A 22 -3.94 -3.45 36.00
CA ALA A 22 -4.25 -4.86 35.82
C ALA A 22 -5.05 -5.14 34.52
N LYS A 23 -6.04 -4.28 34.21
CA LYS A 23 -6.80 -4.37 32.95
C LYS A 23 -5.93 -4.12 31.73
N ALA A 24 -5.00 -3.16 31.80
CA ALA A 24 -4.07 -2.88 30.71
C ALA A 24 -3.10 -4.05 30.47
N GLU A 25 -2.56 -4.64 31.53
CA GLU A 25 -1.72 -5.85 31.45
C GLU A 25 -2.48 -7.03 30.83
N ALA A 26 -3.71 -7.29 31.28
CA ALA A 26 -4.56 -8.33 30.72
C ALA A 26 -4.87 -8.09 29.23
N PHE A 27 -5.15 -6.84 28.86
CA PHE A 27 -5.35 -6.44 27.47
C PHE A 27 -4.09 -6.70 26.63
N LEU A 28 -2.93 -6.21 27.07
CA LEU A 28 -1.65 -6.36 26.38
C LEU A 28 -1.28 -7.85 26.22
N GLY A 29 -1.49 -8.66 27.26
CA GLY A 29 -1.30 -10.10 27.21
C GLY A 29 -2.22 -10.79 26.19
N ARG A 30 -3.49 -10.39 26.13
CA ARG A 30 -4.45 -10.90 25.15
C ARG A 30 -4.05 -10.56 23.72
N VAL A 31 -3.77 -9.30 23.41
CA VAL A 31 -3.43 -8.85 22.04
C VAL A 31 -2.08 -9.38 21.55
N HIS A 32 -1.20 -9.76 22.48
CA HIS A 32 0.05 -10.44 22.16
C HIS A 32 -0.21 -11.90 21.75
N LYS A 33 -1.08 -12.61 22.50
CA LYS A 33 -1.41 -14.02 22.26
C LYS A 33 -2.32 -14.24 21.04
N ASP A 34 -3.29 -13.36 20.82
CA ASP A 34 -4.27 -13.50 19.73
C ASP A 34 -3.76 -13.01 18.37
N GLY A 35 -2.53 -12.48 18.31
CA GLY A 35 -1.89 -12.00 17.08
C GLY A 35 -2.34 -10.62 16.62
N THR A 36 -3.21 -9.93 17.36
CA THR A 36 -3.61 -8.53 17.05
C THR A 36 -2.40 -7.62 16.99
N LEU A 37 -1.47 -7.76 17.93
CA LEU A 37 -0.25 -6.95 17.94
C LEU A 37 0.64 -7.21 16.72
N VAL A 38 0.71 -8.45 16.24
CA VAL A 38 1.45 -8.82 15.03
C VAL A 38 0.84 -8.15 13.79
N ARG A 39 -0.50 -8.18 13.68
CA ARG A 39 -1.22 -7.54 12.57
C ARG A 39 -1.05 -6.01 12.58
N LEU A 40 -1.15 -5.39 13.75
CA LEU A 40 -0.88 -3.94 13.90
C LEU A 40 0.56 -3.62 13.50
N LYS A 41 1.53 -4.41 13.98
CA LYS A 41 2.94 -4.22 13.62
C LYS A 41 3.16 -4.34 12.11
N ASP A 42 2.56 -5.33 11.45
CA ASP A 42 2.72 -5.47 9.99
C ASP A 42 2.05 -4.32 9.22
N ARG A 43 0.86 -3.90 9.63
CA ARG A 43 0.14 -2.78 9.00
C ARG A 43 0.91 -1.47 9.06
N TYR A 44 1.50 -1.14 10.21
CA TYR A 44 2.16 0.16 10.40
C TYR A 44 3.68 0.13 10.18
N PHE A 45 4.34 -0.99 10.47
CA PHE A 45 5.80 -1.12 10.41
C PHE A 45 6.27 -2.24 9.47
N GLY A 46 5.38 -3.04 8.88
CA GLY A 46 5.74 -4.12 7.96
C GLY A 46 6.41 -3.62 6.68
N HIS A 47 6.09 -2.39 6.26
CA HIS A 47 6.75 -1.73 5.12
C HIS A 47 8.23 -1.43 5.38
N VAL A 48 8.63 -1.18 6.64
CA VAL A 48 10.02 -0.89 7.03
C VAL A 48 10.91 -2.13 6.92
N ARG A 49 10.34 -3.33 7.07
CA ARG A 49 11.08 -4.61 6.91
C ARG A 49 11.06 -5.16 5.48
N ARG A 50 10.03 -4.84 4.69
CA ARG A 50 9.87 -5.33 3.31
C ARG A 50 10.61 -4.50 2.26
N LEU A 51 10.77 -3.21 2.52
CA LEU A 51 11.57 -2.33 1.66
C LEU A 51 13.01 -2.41 2.17
N LYS A 52 13.97 -2.79 1.31
CA LYS A 52 15.37 -2.53 1.67
C LYS A 52 15.46 -1.02 1.91
N GLN A 53 16.25 -0.56 2.87
CA GLN A 53 16.34 0.87 3.22
C GLN A 53 16.53 1.80 1.99
N PHE A 54 17.16 1.27 0.94
CA PHE A 54 17.29 1.88 -0.38
C PHE A 54 15.97 2.11 -1.14
N ASP A 55 15.01 1.16 -1.07
CA ASP A 55 13.72 1.22 -1.75
C ASP A 55 12.80 2.29 -1.12
N VAL A 56 12.89 2.53 0.20
CA VAL A 56 12.12 3.58 0.89
C VAL A 56 12.57 4.97 0.45
N VAL A 57 13.88 5.20 0.37
CA VAL A 57 14.43 6.51 -0.03
C VAL A 57 14.05 6.79 -1.48
N GLN A 58 14.22 5.82 -2.38
CA GLN A 58 13.79 5.99 -3.77
C GLN A 58 12.28 6.18 -3.91
N PHE A 59 11.47 5.48 -3.10
CA PHE A 59 10.03 5.68 -3.06
C PHE A 59 9.67 7.13 -2.69
N LEU A 60 10.26 7.65 -1.61
CA LEU A 60 9.99 9.01 -1.14
C LEU A 60 10.48 10.07 -2.12
N GLU A 61 11.69 9.93 -2.67
CA GLU A 61 12.24 10.84 -3.68
C GLU A 61 11.35 10.89 -4.94
N ARG A 62 10.94 9.72 -5.44
CA ARG A 62 10.07 9.64 -6.63
C ARG A 62 8.66 10.13 -6.38
N THR A 63 8.12 9.88 -5.19
CA THR A 63 6.82 10.43 -4.81
C THR A 63 6.90 11.95 -4.80
N ARG A 64 8.00 12.54 -4.30
CA ARG A 64 8.19 13.99 -4.28
C ARG A 64 8.41 14.57 -5.67
N SER A 65 9.08 13.87 -6.59
CA SER A 65 9.37 14.38 -7.92
C SER A 65 8.26 14.15 -8.94
N LEU A 66 7.64 12.95 -8.96
CA LEU A 66 6.68 12.57 -10.00
C LEU A 66 5.22 12.83 -9.61
N LEU A 67 4.88 12.74 -8.32
CA LEU A 67 3.49 12.91 -7.90
C LEU A 67 2.93 14.30 -8.21
N PRO A 68 3.67 15.41 -8.02
CA PRO A 68 3.17 16.74 -8.36
C PRO A 68 2.74 16.85 -9.83
N ASP A 69 3.50 16.27 -10.76
CA ASP A 69 3.25 16.36 -12.20
C ASP A 69 1.99 15.60 -12.64
N PHE A 70 1.65 14.51 -11.95
CA PHE A 70 0.51 13.65 -12.30
C PHE A 70 -0.70 13.81 -11.38
N ARG A 71 -0.61 14.65 -10.34
CA ARG A 71 -1.66 14.81 -9.33
C ARG A 71 -3.01 15.17 -9.94
N THR A 72 -3.03 16.18 -10.82
CA THR A 72 -4.26 16.64 -11.48
C THR A 72 -4.94 15.52 -12.27
N GLN A 73 -4.15 14.62 -12.87
CA GLN A 73 -4.66 13.50 -13.67
C GLN A 73 -5.28 12.42 -12.77
N PHE A 74 -4.65 12.13 -11.62
CA PHE A 74 -5.20 11.23 -10.61
C PHE A 74 -6.49 11.78 -9.99
N GLU A 75 -6.52 13.06 -9.62
CA GLU A 75 -7.72 13.72 -9.09
C GLU A 75 -8.86 13.73 -10.13
N SER A 76 -8.53 13.96 -11.41
CA SER A 76 -9.51 13.85 -12.50
C SER A 76 -10.03 12.42 -12.67
N ALA A 77 -9.20 11.41 -12.48
CA ALA A 77 -9.62 10.01 -12.54
C ALA A 77 -10.52 9.62 -11.37
N GLN A 78 -10.27 10.16 -10.17
CA GLN A 78 -11.19 10.06 -9.03
C GLN A 78 -12.55 10.67 -9.37
N ALA A 79 -12.58 11.89 -9.92
CA ALA A 79 -13.83 12.55 -10.29
C ALA A 79 -14.69 11.72 -11.26
N ARG A 80 -14.05 10.94 -12.15
CA ARG A 80 -14.74 10.07 -13.12
C ARG A 80 -15.20 8.73 -12.56
N THR A 81 -14.51 8.18 -11.56
CA THR A 81 -14.70 6.79 -11.11
C THR A 81 -15.24 6.66 -9.69
N GLY A 82 -15.14 7.73 -8.89
CA GLY A 82 -15.44 7.74 -7.46
C GLY A 82 -14.38 7.03 -6.61
N ILE A 83 -13.27 6.57 -7.20
CA ILE A 83 -12.19 5.87 -6.50
C ILE A 83 -11.16 6.88 -6.02
N ASP A 84 -10.73 6.77 -4.76
CA ASP A 84 -9.73 7.67 -4.17
C ASP A 84 -8.47 7.75 -5.04
N TRP A 85 -8.09 8.97 -5.42
CA TRP A 85 -6.96 9.21 -6.31
C TRP A 85 -5.64 8.66 -5.77
N ARG A 86 -5.50 8.56 -4.45
CA ARG A 86 -4.31 7.98 -3.79
C ARG A 86 -4.23 6.48 -4.00
N LEU A 87 -5.37 5.79 -4.07
CA LEU A 87 -5.43 4.36 -4.40
C LEU A 87 -5.03 4.13 -5.86
N ILE A 88 -5.54 4.97 -6.77
CA ILE A 88 -5.17 4.93 -8.19
C ILE A 88 -3.66 5.18 -8.36
N ALA A 89 -3.11 6.15 -7.63
CA ALA A 89 -1.68 6.47 -7.65
C ALA A 89 -0.81 5.35 -7.08
N ALA A 90 -1.24 4.71 -5.98
CA ALA A 90 -0.55 3.57 -5.39
C ALA A 90 -0.48 2.38 -6.37
N LEU A 91 -1.58 2.10 -7.08
CA LEU A 91 -1.60 1.05 -8.10
C LEU A 91 -0.68 1.39 -9.27
N ALA A 92 -0.76 2.63 -9.78
CA ALA A 92 0.11 3.09 -10.86
C ALA A 92 1.60 3.00 -10.49
N TYR A 93 1.94 3.28 -9.23
CA TYR A 93 3.31 3.14 -8.72
C TYR A 93 3.77 1.67 -8.69
N GLN A 94 2.91 0.75 -8.26
CA GLN A 94 3.20 -0.68 -8.22
C GLN A 94 3.37 -1.27 -9.63
N GLU A 95 2.56 -0.82 -10.59
CA GLU A 95 2.53 -1.31 -11.98
C GLU A 95 3.52 -0.60 -12.92
N SER A 96 4.26 0.40 -12.41
CA SER A 96 5.21 1.16 -13.21
C SER A 96 6.47 0.33 -13.49
N PRO A 97 6.92 0.24 -14.76
CA PRO A 97 8.15 -0.46 -15.13
C PRO A 97 9.40 0.08 -14.42
N VAL A 98 9.33 1.32 -13.94
CA VAL A 98 10.42 2.02 -13.28
C VAL A 98 10.40 1.78 -11.75
N GLY A 99 9.48 1.00 -11.19
CA GLY A 99 9.44 0.69 -9.76
C GLY A 99 10.76 0.12 -9.19
N PRO A 100 10.98 0.12 -7.86
CA PRO A 100 12.20 -0.45 -7.25
C PRO A 100 12.42 -1.93 -7.61
N HIS A 101 11.36 -2.62 -8.02
CA HIS A 101 11.37 -3.97 -8.55
C HIS A 101 11.41 -3.95 -10.08
N GLY A 102 12.42 -3.31 -10.68
CA GLY A 102 12.63 -3.35 -12.13
C GLY A 102 12.34 -4.76 -12.66
N HIS A 103 11.29 -4.87 -13.48
CA HIS A 103 10.77 -6.14 -14.00
C HIS A 103 10.68 -7.30 -12.98
N GLN A 104 9.79 -7.23 -11.99
CA GLN A 104 9.27 -8.47 -11.38
C GLN A 104 8.01 -8.96 -12.11
N PRO A 105 7.99 -10.19 -12.63
CA PRO A 105 6.76 -10.80 -13.12
C PRO A 105 5.83 -11.01 -11.93
N HIS A 106 4.58 -10.58 -12.06
CA HIS A 106 3.55 -10.69 -11.04
C HIS A 106 3.46 -12.14 -10.52
N ARG A 107 3.85 -12.38 -9.25
CA ARG A 107 3.45 -13.59 -8.53
C ARG A 107 2.03 -13.38 -8.01
N GLY A 108 1.04 -13.61 -8.88
CA GLY A 108 -0.35 -13.60 -8.44
C GLY A 108 -1.37 -13.35 -9.53
N ALA A 109 -1.45 -14.23 -10.52
CA ALA A 109 -2.69 -14.72 -11.12
C ALA A 109 -2.34 -15.61 -12.31
N GLY A 110 -2.80 -16.86 -12.28
CA GLY A 110 -3.09 -17.64 -13.49
C GLY A 110 -1.89 -18.05 -14.35
N HIS A 111 -1.66 -19.36 -14.38
CA HIS A 111 -1.10 -20.05 -15.52
C HIS A 111 -1.77 -19.57 -16.83
N ASP A 112 -0.97 -19.47 -17.89
CA ASP A 112 -1.36 -19.34 -19.31
C ASP A 112 -2.20 -18.13 -19.71
N ASP A 113 -1.53 -17.12 -20.28
CA ASP A 113 -2.00 -16.44 -21.48
C ASP A 113 -0.83 -15.68 -22.12
N ALA A 114 0.07 -16.46 -22.71
CA ALA A 114 0.84 -16.02 -23.85
C ALA A 114 -0.03 -16.19 -25.10
N ASP A 115 -1.15 -15.47 -25.19
CA ASP A 115 -1.90 -15.36 -26.45
C ASP A 115 -1.77 -13.96 -27.06
N ARG A 116 -1.55 -14.03 -28.36
CA ARG A 116 -1.02 -13.04 -29.26
C ARG A 116 -2.23 -12.44 -29.96
N GLY A 117 -2.73 -11.32 -29.46
CA GLY A 117 -3.67 -10.51 -30.21
C GLY A 117 -4.72 -9.84 -29.35
N ASN A 118 -4.95 -8.57 -29.66
CA ASN A 118 -6.06 -7.74 -29.20
C ASN A 118 -5.83 -6.93 -27.92
N GLY A 119 -6.10 -5.62 -28.04
CA GLY A 119 -5.87 -4.61 -27.02
C GLY A 119 -6.76 -4.80 -25.78
N GLY A 120 -6.24 -5.51 -24.78
CA GLY A 120 -6.77 -5.43 -23.41
C GLY A 120 -6.53 -4.04 -22.81
N PRO A 121 -7.38 -3.56 -21.89
CA PRO A 121 -7.17 -2.29 -21.22
C PRO A 121 -5.79 -2.30 -20.56
N ALA A 122 -5.02 -1.23 -20.75
CA ALA A 122 -3.62 -1.13 -20.34
C ALA A 122 -3.45 -1.52 -18.86
N ARG A 123 -3.04 -2.77 -18.60
CA ARG A 123 -2.83 -3.30 -17.24
C ARG A 123 -1.61 -2.69 -16.55
N ARG A 124 -0.67 -2.11 -17.31
CA ARG A 124 0.58 -1.54 -16.80
C ARG A 124 0.64 -0.04 -17.03
N PHE A 125 1.17 0.69 -16.03
CA PHE A 125 1.39 2.13 -16.15
C PHE A 125 2.51 2.43 -17.14
N GLN A 126 2.25 3.28 -18.13
CA GLN A 126 3.25 3.71 -19.11
C GLN A 126 3.63 5.17 -18.87
N PRO A 127 4.88 5.46 -18.43
CA PRO A 127 5.34 6.84 -18.24
C PRO A 127 5.29 7.69 -19.50
N ALA A 128 5.43 7.06 -20.68
CA ALA A 128 5.32 7.75 -21.97
C ALA A 128 3.88 8.20 -22.31
N ARG A 129 2.87 7.64 -21.63
CA ARG A 129 1.44 7.97 -21.81
C ARG A 129 0.73 7.95 -20.44
N PRO A 130 1.08 8.87 -19.54
CA PRO A 130 0.64 8.83 -18.14
C PRO A 130 -0.87 9.02 -18.03
N GLU A 131 -1.46 9.97 -18.77
CA GLU A 131 -2.90 10.23 -18.75
C GLU A 131 -3.74 9.02 -19.17
N GLN A 132 -3.36 8.39 -20.29
CA GLN A 132 -4.05 7.20 -20.80
C GLN A 132 -3.93 6.05 -19.80
N SER A 133 -2.75 5.87 -19.20
CA SER A 133 -2.48 4.82 -18.22
C SER A 133 -3.27 5.00 -16.92
N ILE A 134 -3.31 6.24 -16.38
CA ILE A 134 -4.05 6.57 -15.16
C ILE A 134 -5.54 6.38 -15.39
N SER A 135 -6.05 6.86 -16.53
CA SER A 135 -7.47 6.72 -16.85
C SER A 135 -7.89 5.27 -17.09
N ALA A 136 -7.06 4.48 -17.77
CA ALA A 136 -7.32 3.05 -18.00
C ALA A 136 -7.28 2.26 -16.68
N GLY A 137 -6.29 2.50 -15.83
CA GLY A 137 -6.17 1.84 -14.52
C GLY A 137 -7.32 2.18 -13.58
N ALA A 138 -7.74 3.44 -13.53
CA ALA A 138 -8.89 3.87 -12.74
C ALA A 138 -10.20 3.21 -13.22
N ARG A 139 -10.40 3.10 -14.54
CA ARG A 139 -11.58 2.45 -15.11
C ARG A 139 -11.59 0.95 -14.83
N TYR A 140 -10.44 0.28 -14.97
CA TYR A 140 -10.31 -1.14 -14.63
C TYR A 140 -10.63 -1.43 -13.16
N LEU A 141 -10.19 -0.57 -12.23
CA LEU A 141 -10.55 -0.69 -10.82
C LEU A 141 -12.05 -0.49 -10.57
N ALA A 142 -12.69 0.42 -11.29
CA ALA A 142 -14.13 0.62 -11.22
C ALA A 142 -14.88 -0.61 -11.72
N ASP A 143 -14.45 -1.19 -12.85
CA ASP A 143 -15.06 -2.39 -13.41
C ASP A 143 -14.94 -3.58 -12.45
N ILE A 144 -13.79 -3.76 -11.75
CA ILE A 144 -13.65 -4.79 -10.71
C ILE A 144 -14.58 -4.52 -9.54
N ARG A 145 -14.63 -3.27 -9.05
CA ARG A 145 -15.50 -2.89 -7.93
C ARG A 145 -16.96 -3.24 -8.24
N ASP A 146 -17.40 -2.92 -9.45
CA ASP A 146 -18.79 -3.10 -9.87
C ASP A 146 -19.14 -4.59 -10.13
N GLN A 147 -18.12 -5.45 -10.30
CA GLN A 147 -18.28 -6.91 -10.41
C GLN A 147 -18.27 -7.64 -9.06
N LEU A 148 -17.91 -6.98 -7.96
CA LEU A 148 -17.94 -7.60 -6.64
C LEU A 148 -19.40 -7.74 -6.18
N PRO A 149 -19.85 -8.94 -5.78
CA PRO A 149 -21.21 -9.12 -5.27
C PRO A 149 -21.44 -8.26 -4.03
N GLU A 150 -22.61 -7.64 -3.96
CA GLU A 150 -23.05 -6.92 -2.76
C GLU A 150 -23.04 -7.90 -1.57
N ARG A 151 -22.39 -7.48 -0.48
CA ARG A 151 -22.27 -8.28 0.76
C ARG A 151 -23.45 -8.04 1.68
#